data_AF-A0A7S0VGQ4-F1
#
_entry.id   AF-A0A7S0VGQ4-F1
#
_cell.length_a   1.000
_cell.length_b   1.000
_cell.length_c   1.000
_cell.angle_alpha   90.00
_cell.angle_beta   90.00
_cell.angle_gamma   90.00
#
_symmetry.space_group_name_H-M   'P 1'
#
loop_
_entity.id
_entity.type
_entity.pdbx_description
1 polymer ?
#
loop_
_entity_poly.entity_id
_entity_poly.type
_entity_poly.pdbx_seq_one_letter_code
_entity_poly.pdbx_strand_id
1 'polypeptide(L)'
;MCVAGVSPGCTREETKKTFLPGKAWAGSSKANSSLSRSRSVAVWRTRRRRRNALAAAAAAASKAVLQEEQIRQKEELLEQLRVNHAAEVKQREAERKKEIRDFKEREMKRQAIEETRQRELERREVEESERRHRESTTLEDLRTERNELCRTIKEIEAKLRDAEKEVVRLTTESKNWSHRMQEISHLGASEATRKLAQQSVMYEEKLTSVQGRAAELQRELDCQVLAVARLETALEEREKAAAAAHERQEAMIRELREG
;
A
#
# COMPACT_ATOMS: atom_id res chain seq x y z
N MET A 1 4.79 -19.20 -24.99
CA MET A 1 3.60 -18.58 -25.65
C MET A 1 4.08 -17.85 -26.88
N CYS A 2 3.74 -18.36 -28.05
CA CYS A 2 4.00 -17.76 -29.35
C CYS A 2 2.89 -16.77 -29.68
N VAL A 3 3.21 -15.61 -30.26
CA VAL A 3 2.36 -14.98 -31.28
C VAL A 3 3.27 -14.36 -32.34
N ALA A 4 2.98 -14.73 -33.58
CA ALA A 4 3.61 -14.32 -34.82
C ALA A 4 2.75 -13.29 -35.56
N GLY A 5 3.31 -12.60 -36.56
CA GLY A 5 2.57 -11.81 -37.55
C GLY A 5 3.43 -10.68 -38.14
N VAL A 6 4.13 -10.80 -39.28
CA VAL A 6 3.65 -10.88 -40.69
C VAL A 6 2.94 -9.55 -41.07
N SER A 7 3.28 -8.73 -42.08
CA SER A 7 3.98 -8.90 -43.37
C SER A 7 4.39 -7.54 -44.00
N PRO A 8 5.34 -7.52 -44.96
CA PRO A 8 5.58 -6.41 -45.89
C PRO A 8 4.76 -6.55 -47.19
N GLY A 9 4.10 -5.48 -47.62
CA GLY A 9 3.28 -5.43 -48.84
C GLY A 9 4.06 -4.92 -50.05
N CYS A 10 4.21 -5.80 -51.05
CA CYS A 10 4.69 -5.55 -52.41
C CYS A 10 3.48 -5.57 -53.40
N THR A 11 3.76 -5.30 -54.68
CA THR A 11 2.89 -5.28 -55.89
C THR A 11 2.29 -3.89 -56.21
N ARG A 12 2.21 -3.42 -57.47
CA ARG A 12 2.17 -4.11 -58.76
C ARG A 12 2.49 -3.15 -59.92
N GLU A 13 3.06 -3.69 -60.97
CA GLU A 13 3.28 -3.12 -62.31
C GLU A 13 1.99 -2.65 -62.99
N GLU A 14 2.08 -1.66 -63.87
CA GLU A 14 1.34 -1.68 -65.15
C GLU A 14 2.09 -0.93 -66.26
N THR A 15 2.44 -1.69 -67.29
CA THR A 15 3.05 -1.29 -68.54
C THR A 15 1.95 -0.92 -69.55
N LYS A 16 2.10 0.18 -70.30
CA LYS A 16 1.45 0.34 -71.62
C LYS A 16 2.40 0.94 -72.64
N LYS A 17 2.84 0.06 -73.56
CA LYS A 17 3.51 0.36 -74.82
C LYS A 17 2.48 0.65 -75.92
N THR A 18 2.99 1.28 -76.98
CA THR A 18 2.55 1.30 -78.40
C THR A 18 1.39 2.22 -78.79
N PHE A 19 1.63 3.16 -79.72
CA PHE A 19 1.29 2.96 -81.14
C PHE A 19 1.87 4.10 -82.02
N LEU A 20 2.65 3.73 -83.03
CA LEU A 20 2.91 4.52 -84.25
C LEU A 20 1.93 4.02 -85.33
N PRO A 21 1.50 4.89 -86.25
CA PRO A 21 1.69 4.60 -87.69
C PRO A 21 2.17 5.87 -88.41
N GLY A 22 2.76 5.90 -89.59
CA GLY A 22 2.90 4.96 -90.70
C GLY A 22 3.23 5.84 -91.93
N LYS A 23 4.14 5.37 -92.80
CA LYS A 23 4.65 6.03 -94.01
C LYS A 23 3.67 5.93 -95.20
N ALA A 24 3.71 6.92 -96.11
CA ALA A 24 3.61 6.80 -97.59
C ALA A 24 3.94 8.21 -98.16
N TRP A 25 4.97 8.51 -98.99
CA TRP A 25 5.43 8.10 -100.33
C TRP A 25 4.63 8.62 -101.55
N ALA A 26 5.41 9.21 -102.48
CA ALA A 26 5.14 9.61 -103.88
C ALA A 26 4.14 10.77 -104.11
N GLY A 27 4.32 11.70 -105.06
CA GLY A 27 5.27 11.87 -106.15
C GLY A 27 4.70 12.86 -107.18
N SER A 28 5.57 13.36 -108.07
CA SER A 28 5.28 14.12 -109.31
C SER A 28 4.80 15.57 -109.16
N SER A 29 4.92 16.47 -110.14
CA SER A 29 5.88 16.75 -111.23
C SER A 29 5.30 17.98 -111.94
N LYS A 30 6.16 18.93 -112.33
CA LYS A 30 5.99 19.94 -113.40
C LYS A 30 4.68 20.76 -113.48
N ALA A 31 4.82 22.09 -113.46
CA ALA A 31 4.63 22.88 -114.68
C ALA A 31 4.99 24.36 -114.46
N ASN A 32 5.62 24.93 -115.48
CA ASN A 32 5.83 26.35 -115.70
C ASN A 32 4.51 27.15 -115.59
N SER A 33 4.58 28.36 -115.06
CA SER A 33 4.00 29.51 -115.76
C SER A 33 4.66 30.79 -115.26
N SER A 34 5.31 31.45 -116.21
CA SER A 34 5.50 32.88 -116.24
C SER A 34 4.20 33.59 -115.85
N LEU A 35 4.30 34.69 -115.10
CA LEU A 35 3.49 35.90 -115.28
C LEU A 35 3.87 36.93 -114.20
N SER A 36 4.66 37.88 -114.65
CA SER A 36 4.59 39.29 -114.27
C SER A 36 3.14 39.78 -114.12
N ARG A 37 2.91 40.70 -113.16
CA ARG A 37 1.65 41.40 -112.75
C ARG A 37 1.15 40.91 -111.38
N SER A 38 0.90 41.71 -110.33
CA SER A 38 0.82 43.16 -110.13
C SER A 38 1.22 43.43 -108.67
N ARG A 39 2.02 44.47 -108.43
CA ARG A 39 2.52 44.89 -107.11
C ARG A 39 1.42 45.14 -106.03
N SER A 40 0.13 45.11 -106.38
CA SER A 40 -1.00 45.42 -105.49
C SER A 40 -1.58 44.24 -104.68
N VAL A 41 -1.48 42.97 -105.14
CA VAL A 41 -2.05 41.80 -104.43
C VAL A 41 -1.13 41.26 -103.33
N ALA A 42 0.20 41.38 -103.52
CA ALA A 42 1.20 41.03 -102.51
C ALA A 42 1.07 41.90 -101.24
N VAL A 43 0.69 43.18 -101.42
CA VAL A 43 0.43 44.13 -100.34
C VAL A 43 -0.81 43.75 -99.53
N TRP A 44 -1.87 43.23 -100.17
CA TRP A 44 -3.08 42.79 -99.46
C TRP A 44 -2.86 41.52 -98.64
N ARG A 45 -2.14 40.52 -99.19
CA ARG A 45 -1.79 39.28 -98.46
C ARG A 45 -0.87 39.54 -97.28
N THR A 46 0.12 40.43 -97.42
CA THR A 46 0.98 40.85 -96.30
C THR A 46 0.20 41.64 -95.24
N ARG A 47 -0.72 42.52 -95.64
CA ARG A 47 -1.60 43.24 -94.70
C ARG A 47 -2.56 42.30 -93.94
N ARG A 48 -3.12 41.28 -94.60
CA ARG A 48 -3.96 40.26 -93.96
C ARG A 48 -3.17 39.36 -93.00
N ARG A 49 -1.97 38.92 -93.38
CA ARG A 49 -1.06 38.18 -92.48
C ARG A 49 -0.66 39.02 -91.27
N ARG A 50 -0.36 40.32 -91.45
CA ARG A 50 -0.11 41.24 -90.34
C ARG A 50 -1.33 41.38 -89.43
N ARG A 51 -2.54 41.53 -89.98
CA ARG A 51 -3.77 41.54 -89.16
C ARG A 51 -3.99 40.23 -88.41
N ASN A 52 -3.81 39.08 -89.05
CA ASN A 52 -3.95 37.77 -88.39
C ASN A 52 -2.86 37.54 -87.35
N ALA A 53 -1.62 37.99 -87.59
CA ALA A 53 -0.53 37.93 -86.63
C ALA A 53 -0.78 38.86 -85.44
N LEU A 54 -1.33 40.06 -85.66
CA LEU A 54 -1.74 40.97 -84.60
C LEU A 54 -2.94 40.43 -83.80
N ALA A 55 -3.92 39.80 -84.46
CA ALA A 55 -5.05 39.16 -83.80
C ALA A 55 -4.62 37.91 -83.00
N ALA A 56 -3.70 37.10 -83.55
CA ALA A 56 -3.10 35.97 -82.84
C ALA A 56 -2.22 36.44 -81.66
N ALA A 57 -1.47 37.54 -81.83
CA ALA A 57 -0.71 38.15 -80.76
C ALA A 57 -1.63 38.72 -79.66
N ALA A 58 -2.74 39.36 -80.03
CA ALA A 58 -3.74 39.84 -79.07
C ALA A 58 -4.42 38.69 -78.32
N ALA A 59 -4.75 37.58 -79.02
CA ALA A 59 -5.31 36.39 -78.39
C ALA A 59 -4.30 35.66 -77.50
N ALA A 60 -3.02 35.62 -77.88
CA ALA A 60 -1.94 35.06 -77.07
C ALA A 60 -1.68 35.93 -75.82
N ALA A 61 -1.70 37.26 -75.96
CA ALA A 61 -1.59 38.18 -74.83
C ALA A 61 -2.76 38.03 -73.85
N SER A 62 -4.00 37.91 -74.35
CA SER A 62 -5.17 37.65 -73.50
C SER A 62 -5.09 36.31 -72.76
N LYS A 63 -4.59 35.25 -73.42
CA LYS A 63 -4.33 33.96 -72.77
C LYS A 63 -3.22 34.04 -71.72
N ALA A 64 -2.16 34.81 -71.97
CA ALA A 64 -1.07 35.00 -71.02
C ALA A 64 -1.56 35.75 -69.77
N VAL A 65 -2.37 36.80 -69.93
CA VAL A 65 -3.00 37.53 -68.82
C VAL A 65 -3.89 36.61 -67.98
N LEU A 66 -4.73 35.78 -68.62
CA LEU A 66 -5.55 34.79 -67.90
C LEU A 66 -4.71 33.73 -67.16
N GLN A 67 -3.57 33.32 -67.72
CA GLN A 67 -2.65 32.40 -67.05
C GLN A 67 -1.96 33.06 -65.86
N GLU A 68 -1.54 34.31 -65.96
CA GLU A 68 -0.98 35.07 -64.85
C GLU A 68 -1.99 35.27 -63.73
N GLU A 69 -3.25 35.57 -64.05
CA GLU A 69 -4.35 35.63 -63.06
C GLU A 69 -4.57 34.28 -62.37
N GLN A 70 -4.55 33.17 -63.11
CA GLN A 70 -4.63 31.82 -62.52
C GLN A 70 -3.44 31.48 -61.62
N ILE A 71 -2.23 31.93 -61.97
CA ILE A 71 -1.04 31.74 -61.14
C ILE A 71 -1.19 32.54 -59.84
N ARG A 72 -1.60 33.81 -59.91
CA ARG A 72 -1.85 34.64 -58.73
C ARG A 72 -2.89 34.04 -57.80
N GLN A 73 -4.02 33.56 -58.34
CA GLN A 73 -5.06 32.89 -57.53
C GLN A 73 -4.52 31.62 -56.83
N LYS A 74 -3.68 30.83 -57.50
CA LYS A 74 -3.05 29.65 -56.89
C LYS A 74 -2.05 30.04 -55.81
N GLU A 75 -1.27 31.09 -56.02
CA GLU A 75 -0.33 31.62 -55.02
C GLU A 75 -1.06 32.13 -53.77
N GLU A 76 -2.16 32.86 -53.95
CA GLU A 76 -3.02 33.31 -52.84
C GLU A 76 -3.60 32.12 -52.05
N LEU A 77 -4.11 31.09 -52.74
CA LEU A 77 -4.60 29.86 -52.09
C LEU A 77 -3.49 29.11 -51.35
N LEU A 78 -2.29 29.01 -51.93
CA LEU A 78 -1.14 28.38 -51.27
C LEU A 78 -0.73 29.15 -50.02
N GLU A 79 -0.76 30.48 -50.06
CA GLU A 79 -0.43 31.30 -48.90
C GLU A 79 -1.49 31.17 -47.80
N GLN A 80 -2.77 31.14 -48.16
CA GLN A 80 -3.85 30.82 -47.21
C GLN A 80 -3.68 29.43 -46.57
N LEU A 81 -3.32 28.42 -47.36
CA LEU A 81 -3.05 27.07 -46.85
C LEU A 81 -1.84 27.04 -45.90
N ARG A 82 -0.78 27.80 -46.19
CA ARG A 82 0.39 27.93 -45.30
C ARG A 82 0.02 28.58 -43.97
N VAL A 83 -0.76 29.66 -44.01
CA VAL A 83 -1.23 30.35 -42.79
C VAL A 83 -2.12 29.43 -41.96
N ASN A 84 -3.07 28.74 -42.59
CA ASN A 84 -3.95 27.78 -41.92
C ASN A 84 -3.16 26.63 -41.30
N HIS A 85 -2.25 26.02 -42.05
CA HIS A 85 -1.38 24.95 -41.54
C HIS A 85 -0.51 25.45 -40.37
N ALA A 86 0.06 26.66 -40.45
CA ALA A 86 0.83 27.24 -39.36
C ALA A 86 -0.03 27.49 -38.11
N ALA A 87 -1.29 27.90 -38.28
CA ALA A 87 -2.23 28.05 -37.17
C ALA A 87 -2.60 26.70 -36.53
N GLU A 88 -2.87 25.68 -37.34
CA GLU A 88 -3.14 24.31 -36.87
C GLU A 88 -1.96 23.71 -36.10
N VAL A 89 -0.73 23.91 -36.59
CA VAL A 89 0.49 23.46 -35.90
C VAL A 89 0.61 24.14 -34.53
N LYS A 90 0.40 25.46 -34.46
CA LYS A 90 0.43 26.21 -33.19
C LYS A 90 -0.66 25.76 -32.22
N GLN A 91 -1.86 25.46 -32.72
CA GLN A 91 -2.96 24.92 -31.89
C GLN A 91 -2.59 23.55 -31.32
N ARG A 92 -2.11 22.62 -32.17
CA ARG A 92 -1.67 21.28 -31.73
C ARG A 92 -0.52 21.35 -30.73
N GLU A 93 0.42 22.27 -30.90
CA GLU A 93 1.49 22.49 -29.93
C GLU A 93 0.97 23.02 -28.58
N ALA A 94 -0.01 23.92 -28.60
CA ALA A 94 -0.64 24.44 -27.39
C ALA A 94 -1.45 23.35 -26.66
N GLU A 95 -2.18 22.52 -27.40
CA GLU A 95 -2.91 21.35 -26.88
C GLU A 95 -1.94 20.34 -26.25
N ARG A 96 -0.86 19.95 -26.94
CA ARG A 96 0.17 19.07 -26.38
C ARG A 96 0.79 19.64 -25.10
N LYS A 97 1.07 20.94 -25.05
CA LYS A 97 1.58 21.60 -23.83
C LYS A 97 0.55 21.59 -22.70
N LYS A 98 -0.74 21.67 -23.00
CA LYS A 98 -1.81 21.53 -22.01
C LYS A 98 -1.90 20.10 -21.50
N GLU A 99 -1.90 19.11 -22.39
CA GLU A 99 -1.91 17.69 -22.04
C GLU A 99 -0.73 17.30 -21.15
N ILE A 100 0.47 17.78 -21.45
CA ILE A 100 1.67 17.54 -20.62
C ILE A 100 1.52 18.16 -19.23
N ARG A 101 0.93 19.35 -19.11
CA ARG A 101 0.68 20.00 -17.80
C ARG A 101 -0.37 19.21 -17.00
N ASP A 102 -1.48 18.86 -17.62
CA ASP A 102 -2.55 18.09 -17.00
C ASP A 102 -2.06 16.70 -16.56
N PHE A 103 -1.18 16.08 -17.35
CA PHE A 103 -0.52 14.82 -17.00
C PHE A 103 0.37 14.98 -15.76
N LYS A 104 1.26 15.98 -15.74
CA LYS A 104 2.11 16.26 -14.58
C LYS A 104 1.31 16.55 -13.32
N GLU A 105 0.22 17.30 -13.44
CA GLU A 105 -0.66 17.59 -12.30
C GLU A 105 -1.32 16.31 -11.75
N ARG A 106 -1.78 15.42 -12.64
CA ARG A 106 -2.34 14.12 -12.24
C ARG A 106 -1.30 13.23 -11.59
N GLU A 107 -0.07 13.25 -12.09
CA GLU A 107 1.05 12.48 -11.53
C GLU A 107 1.41 12.97 -10.12
N MET A 108 1.56 14.29 -9.94
CA MET A 108 1.79 14.89 -8.61
C MET A 108 0.65 14.58 -7.64
N LYS A 109 -0.62 14.60 -8.11
CA LYS A 109 -1.77 14.20 -7.30
C LYS A 109 -1.73 12.73 -6.90
N ARG A 110 -1.32 11.84 -7.81
CA ARG A 110 -1.15 10.41 -7.49
C ARG A 110 -0.06 10.21 -6.45
N GLN A 111 1.09 10.87 -6.60
CA GLN A 111 2.18 10.83 -5.63
C GLN A 111 1.73 11.34 -4.25
N ALA A 112 1.01 12.46 -4.19
CA ALA A 112 0.49 12.97 -2.92
C ALA A 112 -0.50 12.00 -2.25
N ILE A 113 -1.35 11.32 -3.03
CA ILE A 113 -2.26 10.28 -2.50
C ILE A 113 -1.46 9.07 -2.00
N GLU A 114 -0.40 8.69 -2.70
CA GLU A 114 0.45 7.56 -2.30
C GLU A 114 1.26 7.87 -1.04
N GLU A 115 1.82 9.07 -0.93
CA GLU A 115 2.51 9.55 0.28
C GLU A 115 1.56 9.63 1.48
N THR A 116 0.32 10.11 1.29
CA THR A 116 -0.67 10.14 2.37
C THR A 116 -1.06 8.73 2.83
N ARG A 117 -1.24 7.78 1.90
CA ARG A 117 -1.45 6.37 2.22
C ARG A 117 -0.27 5.76 2.98
N GLN A 118 0.96 6.05 2.57
CA GLN A 118 2.17 5.58 3.26
C GLN A 118 2.22 6.12 4.70
N ARG A 119 1.99 7.42 4.89
CA ARG A 119 1.94 8.02 6.25
C ARG A 119 0.82 7.43 7.12
N GLU A 120 -0.33 7.10 6.53
CA GLU A 120 -1.41 6.42 7.26
C GLU A 120 -1.05 5.00 7.67
N LEU A 121 -0.35 4.25 6.81
CA LEU A 121 0.17 2.92 7.14
C LEU A 121 1.21 3.00 8.27
N GLU A 122 2.18 3.91 8.17
CA GLU A 122 3.18 4.13 9.23
C GLU A 122 2.52 4.51 10.56
N ARG A 123 1.50 5.37 10.55
CA ARG A 123 0.73 5.71 11.77
C ARG A 123 0.05 4.49 12.38
N ARG A 124 -0.56 3.63 11.56
CA ARG A 124 -1.21 2.39 12.03
C ARG A 124 -0.19 1.42 12.64
N GLU A 125 0.96 1.25 12.00
CA GLU A 125 2.05 0.41 12.52
C GLU A 125 2.56 0.92 13.87
N VAL A 126 2.75 2.23 14.02
CA VAL A 126 3.13 2.85 15.30
C VAL A 126 2.06 2.63 16.36
N GLU A 127 0.78 2.93 16.07
CA GLU A 127 -0.32 2.71 17.02
C GLU A 127 -0.44 1.23 17.44
N GLU A 128 -0.26 0.30 16.51
CA GLU A 128 -0.29 -1.12 16.79
C GLU A 128 0.90 -1.56 17.64
N SER A 129 2.10 -1.04 17.36
CA SER A 129 3.30 -1.30 18.18
C SER A 129 3.14 -0.77 19.61
N GLU A 130 2.53 0.41 19.79
CA GLU A 130 2.24 0.97 21.11
C GLU A 130 1.21 0.12 21.86
N ARG A 131 0.16 -0.36 21.18
CA ARG A 131 -0.82 -1.26 21.79
C ARG A 131 -0.16 -2.55 22.28
N ARG A 132 0.68 -3.18 21.45
CA ARG A 132 1.46 -4.37 21.85
C ARG A 132 2.38 -4.10 23.03
N HIS A 133 3.03 -2.94 23.05
CA HIS A 133 3.89 -2.56 24.16
C HIS A 133 3.09 -2.40 25.47
N ARG A 134 1.95 -1.69 25.41
CA ARG A 134 1.04 -1.55 26.58
C ARG A 134 0.54 -2.91 27.07
N GLU A 135 0.09 -3.78 26.15
CA GLU A 135 -0.34 -5.13 26.48
C GLU A 135 0.79 -5.95 27.13
N SER A 136 2.01 -5.88 26.57
CA SER A 136 3.19 -6.54 27.14
C SER A 136 3.52 -6.03 28.55
N THR A 137 3.50 -4.71 28.77
CA THR A 137 3.74 -4.15 30.12
C THR A 137 2.70 -4.64 31.12
N THR A 138 1.42 -4.73 30.71
CA THR A 138 0.36 -5.20 31.60
C THR A 138 0.48 -6.69 31.93
N LEU A 139 1.01 -7.51 31.02
CA LEU A 139 1.30 -8.93 31.29
C LEU A 139 2.48 -9.08 32.24
N GLU A 140 3.49 -8.24 32.10
CA GLU A 140 4.65 -8.23 32.99
C GLU A 140 4.26 -7.82 34.40
N ASP A 141 3.42 -6.79 34.56
CA ASP A 141 2.86 -6.38 35.86
C ASP A 141 2.07 -7.49 36.55
N LEU A 142 1.24 -8.22 35.81
CA LEU A 142 0.50 -9.37 36.38
C LEU A 142 1.45 -10.51 36.79
N ARG A 143 2.54 -10.73 36.05
CA ARG A 143 3.56 -11.73 36.39
C ARG A 143 4.35 -11.33 37.63
N THR A 144 4.69 -10.05 37.79
CA THR A 144 5.38 -9.56 38.99
C THR A 144 4.48 -9.68 40.22
N GLU A 145 3.21 -9.26 40.12
CA GLU A 145 2.21 -9.41 41.19
C GLU A 145 2.05 -10.87 41.61
N ARG A 146 1.87 -11.80 40.65
CA ARG A 146 1.80 -13.24 40.94
C ARG A 146 3.05 -13.74 41.67
N ASN A 147 4.24 -13.33 41.23
CA ASN A 147 5.51 -13.72 41.86
C ASN A 147 5.63 -13.20 43.30
N GLU A 148 5.17 -11.98 43.56
CA GLU A 148 5.12 -11.39 44.90
C GLU A 148 4.17 -12.18 45.80
N LEU A 149 2.96 -12.47 45.34
CA LEU A 149 2.02 -13.29 46.09
C LEU A 149 2.59 -14.68 46.39
N CYS A 150 3.24 -15.35 45.42
CA CYS A 150 3.91 -16.63 45.67
C CYS A 150 5.02 -16.54 46.74
N ARG A 151 5.72 -15.41 46.86
CA ARG A 151 6.70 -15.20 47.96
C ARG A 151 5.98 -15.09 49.30
N THR A 152 4.92 -14.28 49.37
CA THR A 152 4.13 -14.13 50.61
C THR A 152 3.53 -15.45 51.08
N ILE A 153 3.02 -16.28 50.16
CA ILE A 153 2.52 -17.63 50.45
C ILE A 153 3.60 -18.48 51.13
N LYS A 154 4.82 -18.51 50.56
CA LYS A 154 5.94 -19.28 51.14
C LYS A 154 6.31 -18.80 52.55
N GLU A 155 6.24 -17.48 52.80
CA GLU A 155 6.49 -16.92 54.12
C GLU A 155 5.39 -17.29 55.13
N ILE A 156 4.12 -17.23 54.72
CA ILE A 156 2.98 -17.63 55.56
C ILE A 156 3.06 -19.13 55.88
N GLU A 157 3.34 -19.98 54.89
CA GLU A 157 3.54 -21.42 55.08
C GLU A 157 4.67 -21.72 56.08
N ALA A 158 5.77 -20.96 56.03
CA ALA A 158 6.86 -21.12 56.98
C ALA A 158 6.41 -20.76 58.41
N LYS A 159 5.73 -19.63 58.58
CA LYS A 159 5.17 -19.21 59.88
C LYS A 159 4.15 -20.21 60.42
N LEU A 160 3.31 -20.78 59.54
CA LEU A 160 2.31 -21.78 59.90
C LEU A 160 3.00 -23.06 60.39
N ARG A 161 3.99 -23.58 59.65
CA ARG A 161 4.77 -24.75 60.09
C ARG A 161 5.44 -24.55 61.44
N ASP A 162 5.94 -23.35 61.73
CA ASP A 162 6.55 -23.05 63.02
C ASP A 162 5.51 -22.93 64.15
N ALA A 163 4.33 -22.37 63.86
CA ALA A 163 3.21 -22.38 64.80
C ALA A 163 2.71 -23.80 65.09
N GLU A 164 2.60 -24.66 64.08
CA GLU A 164 2.21 -26.07 64.23
C GLU A 164 3.20 -26.86 65.10
N LYS A 165 4.51 -26.69 64.87
CA LYS A 165 5.55 -27.30 65.73
C LYS A 165 5.40 -26.85 67.18
N GLU A 166 5.10 -25.57 67.40
CA GLU A 166 4.91 -25.01 68.74
C GLU A 166 3.64 -25.56 69.40
N VAL A 167 2.54 -25.73 68.67
CA VAL A 167 1.33 -26.43 69.15
C VAL A 167 1.68 -27.84 69.61
N VAL A 168 2.43 -28.60 68.79
CA VAL A 168 2.85 -29.96 69.15
C VAL A 168 3.69 -29.95 70.43
N ARG A 169 4.67 -29.04 70.54
CA ARG A 169 5.53 -28.89 71.73
C ARG A 169 4.73 -28.55 72.99
N LEU A 170 3.85 -27.55 72.91
CA LEU A 170 3.02 -27.14 74.05
C LEU A 170 2.02 -28.25 74.45
N THR A 171 1.51 -29.01 73.48
CA THR A 171 0.61 -30.14 73.73
C THR A 171 1.33 -31.28 74.45
N THR A 172 2.57 -31.60 74.08
CA THR A 172 3.36 -32.62 74.78
C THR A 172 3.75 -32.17 76.19
N GLU A 173 4.13 -30.90 76.36
CA GLU A 173 4.41 -30.30 77.67
C GLU A 173 3.19 -30.31 78.58
N SER A 174 2.01 -29.90 78.07
CA SER A 174 0.75 -29.95 78.81
C SER A 174 0.41 -31.37 79.29
N LYS A 175 0.56 -32.38 78.44
CA LYS A 175 0.38 -33.81 78.82
C LYS A 175 1.37 -34.25 79.90
N ASN A 176 2.64 -33.86 79.80
CA ASN A 176 3.67 -34.17 80.79
C ASN A 176 3.36 -33.53 82.15
N TRP A 177 2.87 -32.28 82.16
CA TRP A 177 2.44 -31.60 83.38
C TRP A 177 1.22 -32.27 84.00
N SER A 178 0.24 -32.68 83.19
CA SER A 178 -0.94 -33.42 83.67
C SER A 178 -0.54 -34.75 84.33
N HIS A 179 0.41 -35.49 83.74
CA HIS A 179 0.93 -36.73 84.33
C HIS A 179 1.61 -36.49 85.68
N ARG A 180 2.53 -35.51 85.74
CA ARG A 180 3.21 -35.13 86.99
C ARG A 180 2.24 -34.66 88.07
N MET A 181 1.20 -33.94 87.68
CA MET A 181 0.16 -33.48 88.59
C MET A 181 -0.61 -34.66 89.19
N GLN A 182 -0.93 -35.69 88.39
CA GLN A 182 -1.54 -36.94 88.90
C GLN A 182 -0.61 -37.66 89.88
N GLU A 183 0.67 -37.83 89.54
CA GLU A 183 1.66 -38.46 90.42
C GLU A 183 1.77 -37.75 91.78
N ILE A 184 1.91 -36.42 91.78
CA ILE A 184 2.07 -35.64 93.02
C ILE A 184 0.76 -35.59 93.84
N SER A 185 -0.39 -35.59 93.16
CA SER A 185 -1.69 -35.64 93.84
C SER A 185 -1.86 -36.94 94.63
N HIS A 186 -1.41 -38.08 94.08
CA HIS A 186 -1.43 -39.36 94.79
C HIS A 186 -0.52 -39.39 96.02
N LEU A 187 0.51 -38.54 96.06
CA LEU A 187 1.43 -38.40 97.20
C LEU A 187 0.91 -37.45 98.29
N GLY A 188 -0.27 -36.83 98.12
CA GLY A 188 -0.90 -35.96 99.13
C GLY A 188 -0.27 -34.57 99.29
N ALA A 189 0.60 -34.15 98.37
CA ALA A 189 1.30 -32.85 98.44
C ALA A 189 0.46 -31.71 97.80
N SER A 190 -0.47 -31.14 98.58
CA SER A 190 -1.46 -30.18 98.06
C SER A 190 -0.84 -28.87 97.50
N GLU A 191 0.20 -28.32 98.13
CA GLU A 191 0.86 -27.10 97.66
C GLU A 191 1.61 -27.30 96.34
N ALA A 192 2.28 -28.45 96.18
CA ALA A 192 2.99 -28.80 94.95
C ALA A 192 2.00 -29.01 93.80
N THR A 193 0.87 -29.68 94.08
CA THR A 193 -0.23 -29.86 93.13
C THR A 193 -0.80 -28.53 92.66
N ARG A 194 -1.01 -27.58 93.59
CA ARG A 194 -1.51 -26.24 93.25
C ARG A 194 -0.54 -25.46 92.34
N LYS A 195 0.76 -25.52 92.59
CA LYS A 195 1.78 -24.86 91.73
C LYS A 195 1.81 -25.47 90.33
N LEU A 196 1.71 -26.80 90.23
CA LEU A 196 1.62 -27.48 88.94
C LEU A 196 0.35 -27.13 88.17
N ALA A 197 -0.80 -27.05 88.86
CA ALA A 197 -2.05 -26.61 88.25
C ALA A 197 -1.94 -25.19 87.67
N GLN A 198 -1.31 -24.26 88.42
CA GLN A 198 -1.04 -22.91 87.91
C GLN A 198 -0.14 -22.91 86.66
N GLN A 199 0.90 -23.75 86.63
CA GLN A 199 1.73 -23.88 85.44
C GLN A 199 0.96 -24.49 84.25
N SER A 200 0.11 -25.50 84.48
CA SER A 200 -0.74 -26.09 83.43
C SER A 200 -1.63 -25.05 82.77
N VAL A 201 -2.28 -24.19 83.55
CA VAL A 201 -3.13 -23.11 83.04
C VAL A 201 -2.34 -22.17 82.13
N MET A 202 -1.12 -21.76 82.52
CA MET A 202 -0.28 -20.92 81.66
C MET A 202 0.09 -21.59 80.33
N TYR A 203 0.29 -22.92 80.32
CA TYR A 203 0.58 -23.65 79.08
C TYR A 203 -0.66 -23.79 78.20
N GLU A 204 -1.84 -23.98 78.79
CA GLU A 204 -3.11 -24.01 78.08
C GLU A 204 -3.44 -22.65 77.44
N GLU A 205 -3.21 -21.54 78.16
CA GLU A 205 -3.36 -20.19 77.62
C GLU A 205 -2.40 -19.94 76.44
N LYS A 206 -1.13 -20.37 76.55
CA LYS A 206 -0.18 -20.29 75.44
C LYS A 206 -0.61 -21.16 74.26
N LEU A 207 -1.07 -22.39 74.52
CA LEU A 207 -1.53 -23.32 73.49
C LEU A 207 -2.70 -22.74 72.70
N THR A 208 -3.72 -22.23 73.40
CA THR A 208 -4.88 -21.59 72.77
C THR A 208 -4.50 -20.34 71.98
N SER A 209 -3.55 -19.54 72.48
CA SER A 209 -3.00 -18.38 71.75
C SER A 209 -2.29 -18.80 70.45
N VAL A 210 -1.44 -19.83 70.49
CA VAL A 210 -0.72 -20.31 69.30
C VAL A 210 -1.68 -20.97 68.30
N GLN A 211 -2.67 -21.73 68.78
CA GLN A 211 -3.73 -22.28 67.94
C GLN A 211 -4.55 -21.18 67.25
N GLY A 212 -4.87 -20.10 67.97
CA GLY A 212 -5.54 -18.93 67.39
C GLY A 212 -4.72 -18.31 66.26
N ARG A 213 -3.43 -18.09 66.49
CA ARG A 213 -2.50 -17.57 65.46
C ARG A 213 -2.36 -18.50 64.26
N ALA A 214 -2.28 -19.81 64.48
CA ALA A 214 -2.22 -20.79 63.39
C ALA A 214 -3.50 -20.74 62.53
N ALA A 215 -4.66 -20.61 63.16
CA ALA A 215 -5.92 -20.45 62.44
C ALA A 215 -6.00 -19.14 61.63
N GLU A 216 -5.43 -18.05 62.14
CA GLU A 216 -5.33 -16.78 61.40
C GLU A 216 -4.41 -16.91 60.19
N LEU A 217 -3.22 -17.50 60.37
CA LEU A 217 -2.27 -17.76 59.28
C LEU A 217 -2.86 -18.68 58.20
N GLN A 218 -3.64 -19.69 58.60
CA GLN A 218 -4.34 -20.57 57.66
C GLN A 218 -5.35 -19.80 56.82
N ARG A 219 -6.17 -18.93 57.43
CA ARG A 219 -7.12 -18.09 56.66
C ARG A 219 -6.40 -17.12 55.72
N GLU A 220 -5.29 -16.55 56.16
CA GLU A 220 -4.46 -15.67 55.32
C GLU A 220 -3.91 -16.45 54.11
N LEU A 221 -3.38 -17.65 54.34
CA LEU A 221 -2.90 -18.55 53.29
C LEU A 221 -3.99 -18.88 52.27
N ASP A 222 -5.19 -19.26 52.73
CA ASP A 222 -6.32 -19.60 51.86
C ASP A 222 -6.71 -18.41 50.97
N CYS A 223 -6.74 -17.19 51.52
CA CYS A 223 -7.00 -15.97 50.76
C CYS A 223 -5.93 -15.69 49.69
N GLN A 224 -4.65 -15.85 50.04
CA GLN A 224 -3.54 -15.62 49.10
C GLN A 224 -3.50 -16.65 47.98
N VAL A 225 -3.78 -17.92 48.29
CA VAL A 225 -3.89 -18.99 47.28
C VAL A 225 -5.01 -18.70 46.29
N LEU A 226 -6.18 -18.25 46.76
CA LEU A 226 -7.28 -17.84 45.89
C LEU A 226 -6.92 -16.63 45.01
N ALA A 227 -6.16 -15.66 45.55
CA ALA A 227 -5.69 -14.52 44.77
C ALA A 227 -4.75 -14.94 43.63
N VAL A 228 -3.79 -15.83 43.92
CA VAL A 228 -2.90 -16.40 42.89
C VAL A 228 -3.68 -17.14 41.81
N ALA A 229 -4.64 -17.99 42.17
CA ALA A 229 -5.45 -18.73 41.19
C ALA A 229 -6.23 -17.79 40.24
N ARG A 230 -6.74 -16.66 40.76
CA ARG A 230 -7.40 -15.64 39.94
C ARG A 230 -6.42 -14.95 38.98
N LEU A 231 -5.22 -14.62 39.45
CA LEU A 231 -4.18 -14.03 38.61
C LEU A 231 -3.71 -15.00 37.52
N GLU A 232 -3.54 -16.29 37.84
CA GLU A 232 -3.17 -17.31 36.86
C GLU A 232 -4.22 -17.46 35.76
N THR A 233 -5.51 -17.47 36.13
CA THR A 233 -6.60 -17.49 35.15
C THR A 233 -6.57 -16.26 34.24
N ALA A 234 -6.38 -15.07 34.81
CA ALA A 234 -6.30 -13.82 34.05
C ALA A 234 -5.07 -13.77 33.12
N LEU A 235 -3.93 -14.30 33.56
CA LEU A 235 -2.72 -14.43 32.75
C LEU A 235 -2.95 -15.38 31.58
N GLU A 236 -3.53 -16.57 31.83
CA GLU A 236 -3.82 -17.53 30.76
C GLU A 236 -4.77 -16.96 29.71
N GLU A 237 -5.83 -16.27 30.12
CA GLU A 237 -6.78 -15.65 29.19
C GLU A 237 -6.11 -14.59 28.32
N ARG A 238 -5.25 -13.75 28.91
CA ARG A 238 -4.52 -12.72 28.18
C ARG A 238 -3.45 -13.31 27.26
N GLU A 239 -2.72 -14.34 27.69
CA GLU A 239 -1.73 -15.03 26.86
C GLU A 239 -2.39 -15.74 25.67
N LYS A 240 -3.55 -16.38 25.87
CA LYS A 240 -4.35 -16.97 24.79
C LYS A 240 -4.85 -15.91 23.81
N ALA A 241 -5.32 -14.76 24.32
CA ALA A 241 -5.76 -13.65 23.48
C ALA A 241 -4.59 -13.08 22.64
N ALA A 242 -3.41 -12.92 23.24
CA ALA A 242 -2.21 -12.46 22.55
C ALA A 242 -1.75 -13.46 21.47
N ALA A 243 -1.76 -14.76 21.77
CA ALA A 243 -1.44 -15.81 20.79
C ALA A 243 -2.42 -15.80 19.61
N ALA A 244 -3.73 -15.71 19.87
CA ALA A 244 -4.74 -15.63 18.82
C ALA A 244 -4.61 -14.37 17.96
N ALA A 245 -4.23 -13.23 18.55
CA ALA A 245 -3.96 -12.00 17.81
C ALA A 245 -2.74 -12.16 16.88
N HIS A 246 -1.68 -12.82 17.37
CA HIS A 246 -0.49 -13.11 16.58
C HIS A 246 -0.80 -14.06 15.41
N GLU A 247 -1.54 -15.15 15.63
CA GLU A 247 -1.94 -16.07 14.57
C GLU A 247 -2.78 -15.39 13.49
N ARG A 248 -3.71 -14.50 13.87
CA ARG A 248 -4.49 -13.70 12.89
C ARG A 248 -3.60 -12.78 12.09
N GLN A 249 -2.61 -12.15 12.72
CA GLN A 249 -1.66 -11.30 12.03
C GLN A 249 -0.80 -12.10 11.04
N GLU A 250 -0.30 -13.26 11.44
CA GLU A 250 0.47 -14.14 10.56
C GLU A 250 -0.37 -14.65 9.38
N ALA A 251 -1.65 -14.98 9.61
CA ALA A 251 -2.58 -15.36 8.56
C ALA A 251 -2.79 -14.22 7.56
N MET A 252 -3.01 -13.00 8.04
CA MET A 252 -3.13 -11.81 7.19
C MET A 252 -1.85 -11.56 6.39
N ILE A 253 -0.67 -11.67 7.01
CA ILE A 253 0.62 -11.53 6.32
C ILE A 253 0.79 -12.61 5.24
N ARG A 254 0.34 -13.84 5.50
CA ARG A 254 0.40 -14.94 4.54
C ARG A 254 -0.53 -14.68 3.35
N GLU A 255 -1.77 -14.25 3.59
CA GLU A 255 -2.71 -13.89 2.53
C GLU A 255 -2.16 -12.76 1.64
N LEU A 256 -1.55 -11.73 2.22
CA LEU A 256 -0.90 -10.64 1.47
C LEU A 256 0.33 -11.07 0.66
N ARG A 257 0.95 -12.20 0.99
CA ARG A 257 2.11 -12.74 0.25
C ARG A 257 1.70 -13.69 -0.86
N GLU A 258 0.55 -14.34 -0.72
CA GLU A 258 0.06 -15.37 -1.64
C GLU A 258 -0.97 -14.83 -2.66
N GLY A 259 -1.61 -13.68 -2.38
CA GLY A 259 -2.53 -12.98 -3.28
C GLY A 259 -1.89 -11.85 -4.08
#